data_AF-A0A0J1FQW9-F1
#
_entry.id   AF-A0A0J1FQW9-F1
#
_cell.length_a   1.000
_cell.length_b   1.000
_cell.length_c   1.000
_cell.angle_alpha   90.00
_cell.angle_beta   90.00
_cell.angle_gamma   90.00
#
_symmetry.space_group_name_H-M   'P 1'
#
loop_
_entity.id
_entity.type
_entity.pdbx_description
1 polymer ?
#
loop_
_entity_poly.entity_id
_entity_poly.type
_entity_poly.pdbx_seq_one_letter_code
_entity_poly.pdbx_strand_id
1 'polypeptide(L)' 'MNRAEVLRMEREKVLTNFKEDNANRAKWLAALMDIDDEMEEMEKNQNSPFDQN' A
#
# COMPACT_ATOMS: atom_id res chain seq x y z
N MET A 1 15.95 3.42 2.11
CA MET A 1 14.68 2.75 1.77
C MET A 1 13.87 3.70 0.92
N ASN A 2 13.47 3.27 -0.27
CA ASN A 2 12.55 4.05 -1.10
C ASN A 2 11.11 3.90 -0.56
N ARG A 3 10.20 4.83 -0.91
CA ARG A 3 8.82 4.81 -0.39
C ARG A 3 8.09 3.51 -0.72
N ALA A 4 8.36 2.91 -1.89
CA ALA A 4 7.78 1.62 -2.28
C ALA A 4 8.20 0.46 -1.38
N GLU A 5 9.45 0.42 -0.91
CA GLU A 5 9.92 -0.57 0.06
C GLU A 5 9.23 -0.40 1.42
N VAL A 6 9.04 0.86 1.85
CA VAL A 6 8.31 1.16 3.10
C VAL A 6 6.87 0.69 3.00
N LEU A 7 6.16 1.03 1.93
CA LEU A 7 4.77 0.62 1.69
C LEU A 7 4.62 -0.91 1.66
N ARG A 8 5.56 -1.62 1.02
CA ARG A 8 5.56 -3.10 1.04
C ARG A 8 5.68 -3.67 2.45
N MET A 9 6.57 -3.13 3.29
CA MET A 9 6.69 -3.55 4.68
C MET A 9 5.45 -3.19 5.52
N GLU A 10 4.84 -2.03 5.29
CA GLU A 10 3.60 -1.62 5.96
C GLU A 10 2.46 -2.57 5.59
N ARG A 11 2.33 -2.90 4.30
CA ARG A 11 1.35 -3.87 3.78
C ARG A 11 1.49 -5.24 4.44
N GLU A 12 2.72 -5.75 4.55
CA GLU A 12 2.99 -7.04 5.21
C GLU A 12 2.58 -7.02 6.69
N LYS A 13 2.90 -5.94 7.42
CA LYS A 13 2.48 -5.78 8.82
C LYS A 13 0.96 -5.74 8.95
N VAL A 14 0.28 -5.01 8.08
CA VAL A 14 -1.20 -4.95 8.09
C VAL A 14 -1.81 -6.31 7.76
N LEU A 15 -1.25 -7.07 6.82
CA LEU A 15 -1.72 -8.42 6.51
C LEU A 15 -1.54 -9.40 7.67
N THR A 16 -0.43 -9.30 8.42
CA THR A 16 -0.23 -10.08 9.65
C THR A 16 -1.31 -9.73 10.67
N ASN A 17 -1.50 -8.44 10.95
CA ASN A 17 -2.53 -7.99 11.90
C ASN A 17 -3.95 -8.35 11.45
N PHE A 18 -4.26 -8.30 10.15
CA PHE A 18 -5.55 -8.70 9.60
C PHE A 18 -5.87 -10.18 9.87
N LYS A 19 -4.87 -11.05 9.84
CA LYS A 19 -5.03 -12.48 10.12
C LYS A 19 -5.17 -12.77 11.61
N GLU A 20 -4.48 -12.01 12.46
CA GLU A 20 -4.39 -12.26 13.90
C GLU A 20 -5.48 -11.52 14.70
N ASP A 21 -5.90 -10.33 14.26
CA ASP A 21 -6.86 -9.47 14.95
C ASP A 21 -8.21 -9.40 14.19
N ASN A 22 -9.06 -10.39 14.46
CA ASN A 22 -10.40 -10.47 13.88
C ASN A 22 -11.35 -9.35 14.36
N ALA A 23 -11.09 -8.73 15.51
CA ALA A 23 -11.96 -7.69 16.06
C ALA A 23 -11.86 -6.38 15.25
N ASN A 24 -10.69 -6.09 14.69
CA ASN A 24 -10.44 -4.86 13.94
C ASN A 24 -10.30 -5.09 12.42
N ARG A 25 -10.94 -6.14 11.90
CA ARG A 25 -10.81 -6.56 10.49
C ARG A 25 -11.12 -5.44 9.49
N ALA A 26 -12.14 -4.62 9.76
CA ALA A 26 -12.50 -3.47 8.91
C ALA A 26 -11.41 -2.38 8.89
N LYS A 27 -10.79 -2.09 10.05
CA LYS A 27 -9.67 -1.16 10.15
C LYS A 27 -8.47 -1.63 9.32
N TRP A 28 -8.17 -2.92 9.40
CA TRP A 28 -7.05 -3.50 8.63
C TRP A 28 -7.33 -3.53 7.12
N LEU A 29 -8.58 -3.74 6.71
CA LEU A 29 -8.96 -3.62 5.29
C LEU A 29 -8.83 -2.19 4.77
N ALA A 30 -9.30 -1.20 5.55
CA ALA A 30 -9.14 0.21 5.17
C ALA A 30 -7.67 0.58 5.00
N ALA A 31 -6.82 0.18 5.97
CA ALA A 31 -5.38 0.41 5.87
C ALA A 31 -4.72 -0.29 4.68
N LEU A 32 -5.21 -1.48 4.26
CA LEU A 32 -4.72 -2.14 3.04
C LEU A 32 -5.11 -1.36 1.78
N MET A 33 -6.36 -0.87 1.71
CA MET A 33 -6.81 -0.07 0.58
C MET A 33 -5.99 1.21 0.44
N ASP A 34 -5.76 1.94 1.54
CA ASP A 34 -4.96 3.17 1.52
C ASP A 34 -3.53 2.91 0.99
N ILE A 35 -2.92 1.77 1.38
CA ILE A 35 -1.58 1.39 0.94
C ILE A 35 -1.56 0.98 -0.53
N ASP A 36 -2.53 0.17 -0.97
CA ASP A 36 -2.62 -0.31 -2.34
C ASP A 36 -2.91 0.87 -3.30
N ASP A 37 -3.77 1.82 -2.90
CA ASP A 37 -4.05 3.05 -3.65
C ASP A 37 -2.79 3.91 -3.82
N GLU A 38 -2.01 4.13 -2.75
CA GLU A 38 -0.76 4.89 -2.83
C GLU A 38 0.26 4.20 -3.75
N MET A 39 0.37 2.87 -3.68
CA MET A 39 1.24 2.10 -4.56
C MET A 39 0.81 2.23 -6.03
N GLU A 40 -0.48 2.16 -6.32
CA GLU A 40 -1.02 2.33 -7.68
C GLU A 40 -0.73 3.73 -8.23
N GLU A 41 -0.90 4.77 -7.42
CA GLU A 41 -0.58 6.15 -7.83
C GLU A 41 0.91 6.35 -8.09
N MET A 42 1.79 5.74 -7.29
CA MET A 42 3.22 5.76 -7.59
C MET A 42 3.57 5.05 -8.90
N GLU A 43 2.92 3.92 -9.20
CA GLU A 43 3.12 3.18 -10.45
C GLU A 43 2.62 3.98 -11.66
N LYS A 44 1.48 4.66 -11.54
CA LYS A 44 0.94 5.57 -12.57
C LYS A 44 1.89 6.74 -12.82
N ASN A 45 2.41 7.36 -11.77
CA ASN A 45 3.32 8.49 -11.88
C ASN A 45 4.68 8.10 -12.45
N GLN A 46 5.15 6.87 -12.24
CA GLN A 46 6.39 6.36 -12.87
C GLN A 46 6.21 5.97 -14.35
N ASN A 47 5.00 5.56 -14.74
CA ASN A 47 4.67 5.14 -16.11
C ASN A 47 3.93 6.22 -16.91
N SER A 48 3.89 7.47 -16.44
CA SER A 48 3.25 8.58 -17.14
C SER A 48 3.97 8.85 -18.48
N PRO A 49 3.30 8.72 -19.63
CA PRO A 49 3.90 8.98 -20.95
C PRO A 49 4.21 10.47 -21.20
N PHE A 50 3.89 11.36 -20.27
CA PHE A 50 4.11 12.80 -20.38
C PHE A 50 5.40 13.30 -19.72
N ASP A 51 6.13 12.45 -18.99
CA ASP A 51 7.43 12.77 -18.37
C ASP A 51 8.64 12.43 -19.26
N GLN A 52 8.41 12.06 -20.54
CA GLN A 52 9.45 11.93 -21.55
C GLN A 52 9.48 13.16 -22.47
N ASN A 53 9.99 14.28 -21.97
CA ASN A 53 10.38 15.44 -22.80
C ASN A 53 11.66 16.08 -22.28
#